data_AF-A0A533XRH8-F1
#
_entry.id   AF-A0A533XRH8-F1
#
_cell.length_a   1.000
_cell.length_b   1.000
_cell.length_c   1.000
_cell.angle_alpha   90.00
_cell.angle_beta   90.00
_cell.angle_gamma   90.00
#
_symmetry.space_group_name_H-M   'P 1'
#
loop_
_entity.id
_entity.type
_entity.pdbx_description
1 polymer ?
#
loop_
_entity_poly.entity_id
_entity_poly.type
_entity_poly.pdbx_seq_one_letter_code
_entity_poly.pdbx_strand_id
1 'polypeptide(L)'
;MRQFARRMISIDRRIIFLLIAAATLLPLLRPFGLPIKVSPEVRAVYDYIEHLPPRSVFLLSLDFDPSSKPELEPQAIALLRHAFRK
;
A
#
# COMPACT_ATOMS: atom_id res chain seq x y z
N MET A 1 -6.81 19.17 -31.31
CA MET A 1 -6.93 17.82 -30.70
C MET A 1 -6.49 16.67 -31.62
N ARG A 2 -6.99 16.53 -32.86
CA ARG A 2 -6.64 15.39 -33.76
C ARG A 2 -5.14 15.29 -34.13
N GLN A 3 -4.44 16.41 -34.24
CA GLN A 3 -3.02 16.44 -34.62
C GLN A 3 -2.09 16.02 -33.48
N PHE A 4 -2.46 16.30 -32.23
CA PHE A 4 -1.75 15.85 -31.04
C PHE A 4 -1.85 14.33 -30.88
N ALA A 5 -3.05 13.76 -31.04
CA ALA A 5 -3.26 12.32 -31.00
C ALA A 5 -2.41 11.57 -32.05
N ARG A 6 -2.32 12.09 -33.29
CA ARG A 6 -1.44 11.49 -34.32
C ARG A 6 0.04 11.55 -33.95
N ARG A 7 0.51 12.66 -33.36
CA ARG A 7 1.89 12.81 -32.88
C ARG A 7 2.21 11.83 -31.75
N MET A 8 1.26 11.57 -30.84
CA MET A 8 1.45 10.57 -29.78
C MET A 8 1.50 9.14 -30.34
N ILE A 9 0.67 8.83 -31.34
CA ILE A 9 0.64 7.51 -31.99
C ILE A 9 1.92 7.26 -32.81
N SER A 10 2.55 8.31 -33.35
CA SER A 10 3.82 8.20 -34.09
C SER A 10 5.06 8.06 -33.21
N ILE A 11 4.92 8.11 -31.88
CA ILE A 11 6.05 7.89 -30.97
C ILE A 11 6.49 6.44 -31.08
N ASP A 12 7.80 6.23 -31.26
CA ASP A 12 8.37 4.89 -31.27
C ASP A 12 8.12 4.20 -29.91
N ARG A 13 7.44 3.06 -29.95
CA ARG A 13 7.18 2.19 -28.78
C ARG A 13 8.43 1.87 -27.97
N ARG A 14 9.63 1.83 -28.59
CA ARG A 14 10.90 1.60 -27.90
C ARG A 14 11.19 2.68 -26.87
N ILE A 15 10.89 3.94 -27.17
CA ILE A 15 11.07 5.06 -26.24
C ILE A 15 10.11 4.91 -25.05
N ILE A 16 8.86 4.51 -25.32
CA ILE A 16 7.86 4.26 -24.28
C ILE A 16 8.34 3.14 -23.34
N PHE A 17 8.82 2.02 -23.89
CA PHE A 17 9.34 0.91 -23.07
C PHE A 17 10.60 1.29 -22.29
N LEU A 18 11.51 2.10 -22.86
CA LEU A 18 12.68 2.61 -22.13
C LEU A 18 12.27 3.53 -20.97
N LEU A 19 11.28 4.40 -21.17
CA LEU A 19 10.77 5.27 -20.11
C LEU A 19 10.08 4.48 -19.00
N ILE A 20 9.28 3.47 -19.34
CA ILE A 20 8.66 2.57 -18.37
C ILE A 20 9.75 1.81 -17.60
N ALA A 21 10.72 1.24 -18.30
CA ALA A 21 11.84 0.52 -17.69
C ALA A 21 12.65 1.42 -16.75
N ALA A 22 12.95 2.65 -17.15
CA ALA A 22 13.63 3.62 -16.28
C ALA A 22 12.76 3.98 -15.06
N ALA A 23 11.46 4.23 -15.26
CA ALA A 23 10.54 4.61 -14.19
C ALA A 23 10.34 3.50 -13.14
N THR A 24 10.43 2.22 -13.54
CA THR A 24 10.33 1.09 -12.60
C THR A 24 11.68 0.67 -12.01
N LEU A 25 12.77 0.77 -12.78
CA LEU A 25 14.11 0.39 -12.33
C LEU A 25 14.71 1.40 -11.36
N LEU A 26 14.45 2.70 -11.54
CA LEU A 26 14.99 3.75 -10.68
C LEU A 26 14.57 3.60 -9.20
N PRO A 27 13.27 3.44 -8.87
CA PRO A 27 12.84 3.20 -7.50
C PRO A 27 13.36 1.88 -6.92
N LEU A 28 13.59 0.87 -7.77
CA LEU A 28 14.11 -0.43 -7.33
C LEU A 28 15.60 -0.34 -6.92
N LEU A 29 16.41 0.39 -7.68
CA LEU A 29 17.82 0.61 -7.37
C LEU A 29 18.02 1.61 -6.23
N ARG A 30 17.15 2.62 -6.15
CA ARG A 30 17.18 3.64 -5.10
C ARG A 30 15.76 3.91 -4.63
N PRO A 31 15.30 3.26 -3.55
CA PRO A 31 13.96 3.52 -3.02
C PRO A 31 13.91 4.98 -2.55
N PHE A 32 13.19 5.78 -3.32
CA PHE A 32 12.80 7.13 -2.92
C PHE A 32 11.82 6.94 -1.78
N GLY A 33 12.28 7.12 -0.54
CA GLY A 33 11.47 6.92 0.67
C GLY A 33 10.28 7.87 0.70
N LEU A 34 9.20 7.51 0.00
CA LEU A 34 7.99 8.30 -0.06
C LEU A 34 7.43 8.44 1.37
N PRO A 35 6.99 9.64 1.76
CA PRO A 35 6.44 9.84 3.09
C PRO A 35 5.15 9.05 3.25
N ILE A 36 5.17 8.06 4.14
CA ILE A 36 3.99 7.29 4.52
C ILE A 36 3.20 8.15 5.51
N LYS A 37 2.04 8.65 5.09
CA LYS A 37 1.13 9.38 5.97
C LYS A 37 0.16 8.40 6.62
N VAL A 38 0.02 8.50 7.94
CA VAL A 38 -1.00 7.75 8.68
C VAL A 38 -2.36 8.33 8.33
N SER A 39 -3.26 7.48 7.82
CA SER A 39 -4.61 7.90 7.50
C SER A 39 -5.46 8.04 8.78
N PRO A 40 -6.52 8.87 8.76
CA PRO A 40 -7.43 9.00 9.90
C PRO A 40 -8.02 7.66 10.36
N GLU A 41 -8.30 6.75 9.42
CA GLU A 41 -8.86 5.42 9.69
C GLU A 41 -7.88 4.53 10.45
N VAL A 42 -6.61 4.51 10.03
CA VAL A 42 -5.55 3.76 10.74
C VAL A 42 -5.37 4.28 12.16
N ARG A 43 -5.40 5.61 12.34
CA ARG A 43 -5.30 6.22 13.68
C ARG A 43 -6.49 5.87 14.56
N ALA A 44 -7.71 5.91 14.02
CA ALA A 44 -8.92 5.56 14.77
C ALA A 44 -8.88 4.11 15.29
N VAL A 45 -8.42 3.16 14.48
CA VAL A 45 -8.27 1.75 14.90
C VAL A 45 -7.19 1.61 15.97
N TYR A 46 -6.04 2.28 15.80
CA TYR A 46 -4.96 2.29 16.78
C TYR A 46 -5.46 2.80 18.14
N ASP A 47 -6.11 3.96 18.14
CA ASP A 47 -6.62 4.59 19.36
C ASP A 47 -7.72 3.73 19.99
N TYR A 48 -8.60 3.11 19.21
CA TYR A 48 -9.62 2.20 19.74
C TYR A 48 -8.99 1.06 20.55
N ILE A 49 -7.97 0.40 20.01
CA ILE A 49 -7.26 -0.68 20.72
C ILE A 49 -6.58 -0.15 21.99
N GLU A 50 -5.97 1.04 21.95
CA GLU A 50 -5.35 1.69 23.11
C GLU A 50 -6.34 2.05 24.22
N HIS A 51 -7.61 2.32 23.91
CA HIS A 51 -8.61 2.67 24.91
C HIS A 51 -9.38 1.47 25.49
N LEU A 52 -9.18 0.24 24.97
CA LEU A 52 -9.83 -0.96 25.51
C LEU A 52 -9.44 -1.24 26.98
N PRO A 53 -10.40 -1.53 27.88
CA PRO A 53 -10.09 -1.95 29.25
C PRO A 53 -9.22 -3.22 29.30
N PRO A 54 -8.44 -3.43 30.37
CA PRO A 54 -7.76 -4.70 30.60
C PRO A 54 -8.74 -5.88 30.55
N ARG A 55 -8.29 -7.01 29.97
CA ARG A 55 -9.10 -8.24 29.80
C ARG A 55 -10.27 -8.11 28.83
N SER A 56 -10.26 -7.12 27.93
CA SER A 56 -11.22 -7.06 26.82
C SER A 56 -11.07 -8.27 25.89
N VAL A 57 -12.20 -8.71 25.32
CA VAL A 57 -12.22 -9.75 24.30
C VAL A 57 -11.93 -9.11 22.94
N PHE A 58 -10.88 -9.58 22.26
CA PHE A 58 -10.51 -9.17 20.92
C PHE A 58 -10.78 -10.33 19.94
N LEU A 59 -11.63 -10.10 18.95
CA LEU A 59 -11.91 -11.03 17.87
C LEU A 59 -11.41 -10.44 16.55
N LEU A 60 -10.53 -11.15 15.86
CA LEU A 60 -10.02 -10.77 14.54
C LEU A 60 -10.37 -11.87 13.55
N SER A 61 -11.20 -11.55 12.55
CA SER A 61 -11.50 -12.45 11.44
C SER A 61 -10.51 -12.21 10.29
N LEU A 62 -9.99 -13.29 9.72
CA LEU A 62 -9.00 -13.25 8.63
C LEU A 62 -9.62 -13.78 7.34
N ASP A 63 -10.53 -12.98 6.77
CA ASP A 63 -11.31 -13.35 5.58
C ASP A 63 -10.74 -12.69 4.33
N PHE A 64 -9.56 -13.12 3.89
CA PHE A 64 -8.93 -12.58 2.68
C PHE A 64 -8.59 -13.66 1.65
N ASP A 65 -8.75 -13.31 0.38
CA ASP A 65 -8.41 -14.13 -0.78
C ASP A 65 -6.88 -14.12 -1.06
N PRO A 66 -6.35 -15.10 -1.80
CA PRO A 66 -4.93 -15.13 -2.16
C PRO A 66 -4.43 -13.87 -2.88
N SER A 67 -5.31 -13.17 -3.60
CA SER A 67 -5.00 -11.92 -4.29
C SER A 67 -4.83 -10.72 -3.35
N SER A 68 -5.53 -10.69 -2.21
CA SER A 68 -5.46 -9.60 -1.23
C SER A 68 -4.55 -9.93 -0.03
N LYS A 69 -4.16 -11.20 0.12
CA LYS A 69 -3.24 -11.67 1.17
C LYS A 69 -1.97 -10.82 1.34
N PRO A 70 -1.23 -10.42 0.28
CA PRO A 70 0.01 -9.66 0.45
C PRO A 70 -0.18 -8.30 1.14
N GLU A 71 -1.38 -7.72 1.06
CA GLU A 71 -1.75 -6.46 1.69
C GLU A 71 -2.34 -6.67 3.08
N LEU A 72 -3.24 -7.64 3.24
CA LEU A 72 -4.05 -7.82 4.46
C LEU A 72 -3.35 -8.63 5.56
N GLU A 73 -2.51 -9.60 5.20
CA GLU A 73 -1.74 -10.39 6.16
C GLU A 73 -0.80 -9.54 7.03
N PRO A 74 0.03 -8.61 6.50
CA PRO A 74 0.86 -7.76 7.35
C PRO A 74 0.04 -6.82 8.25
N GLN A 75 -1.14 -6.38 7.81
CA GLN A 75 -2.05 -5.57 8.63
C GLN A 75 -2.62 -6.39 9.80
N ALA A 76 -3.05 -7.62 9.55
CA ALA A 76 -3.52 -8.53 10.59
C ALA A 76 -2.43 -8.82 11.64
N ILE A 77 -1.20 -9.08 11.19
CA ILE A 77 -0.05 -9.28 12.08
C ILE A 77 0.22 -8.02 12.91
N ALA A 78 0.13 -6.83 12.31
CA ALA A 78 0.31 -5.57 13.04
C ALA A 78 -0.74 -5.37 14.14
N LEU A 79 -2.01 -5.65 13.84
CA LEU A 79 -3.12 -5.58 14.80
C LEU A 79 -2.93 -6.57 15.95
N LEU A 80 -2.57 -7.82 15.65
CA LEU A 80 -2.31 -8.83 16.67
C LEU A 80 -1.14 -8.43 17.58
N ARG A 81 -0.03 -7.96 17.00
CA ARG A 81 1.12 -7.47 17.78
C ARG A 81 0.74 -6.28 18.67
N HIS A 82 -0.08 -5.37 18.18
CA HIS A 82 -0.58 -4.25 18.98
C HIS A 82 -1.43 -4.78 20.14
N ALA A 83 -2.43 -5.60 19.85
CA ALA A 83 -3.34 -6.15 20.85
C ALA A 83 -2.63 -6.96 21.96
N PHE A 84 -1.56 -7.71 21.63
CA PHE A 84 -0.81 -8.51 22.60
C PHE A 84 0.31 -7.75 23.34
N ARG A 85 0.78 -6.62 22.81
CA ARG A 85 1.80 -5.80 23.48
C ARG A 85 1.20 -4.89 24.54
N LYS A 86 -0.06 -4.52 24.38
CA LYS A 86 -0.83 -3.77 25.36
C LYS A 86 -1.14 -4.63 26.59
#